data_AF-A0A8H5P7P7-F1
#
_entry.id   AF-A0A8H5P7P7-F1
#
_cell.length_a   1.000
_cell.length_b   1.000
_cell.length_c   1.000
_cell.angle_alpha   90.00
_cell.angle_beta   90.00
_cell.angle_gamma   90.00
#
_symmetry.space_group_name_H-M   'P 1'
#
loop_
_entity.id
_entity.type
_entity.pdbx_description
1 polymer ?
#
loop_
_entity_poly.entity_id
_entity_poly.type
_entity_poly.pdbx_seq_one_letter_code
_entity_poly.pdbx_strand_id
1 'polypeptide(L)'
;MTKKMTDPSFNSSDLMLTRTRANDTPSIQSMVNAAYEKYIPRIGKPPAPMTADYASLLTTHDIFIMRTTQFPIGALVLHHEPDSYVLEIENLVVDPGAQGRGYGKVLMRYAEDFARS
;
A
#
# COMPACT_ATOMS: atom_id res chain seq x y z
N MET A 1 4.91 -3.89 26.06
CA MET A 1 5.61 -4.94 25.30
C MET A 1 4.88 -5.11 23.98
N THR A 2 5.41 -4.58 22.88
CA THR A 2 4.75 -4.62 21.58
C THR A 2 4.81 -6.06 21.09
N LYS A 3 3.69 -6.77 21.16
CA LYS A 3 3.53 -8.06 20.47
C LYS A 3 3.81 -7.76 19.00
N LYS A 4 4.86 -8.36 18.44
CA LYS A 4 5.22 -8.16 17.04
C LYS A 4 4.09 -8.78 16.23
N MET A 5 3.20 -7.95 15.69
CA MET A 5 2.06 -8.41 14.90
C MET A 5 2.60 -9.12 13.67
N THR A 6 2.13 -10.33 13.43
CA THR A 6 2.59 -11.13 12.30
C THR A 6 1.76 -10.78 11.08
N ASP A 7 2.44 -10.58 9.96
CA ASP A 7 1.81 -10.43 8.64
C ASP A 7 0.86 -11.62 8.37
N PRO A 8 -0.39 -11.39 7.92
CA PRO A 8 -1.29 -12.47 7.57
C PRO A 8 -0.75 -13.23 6.35
N SER A 9 -0.96 -14.54 6.33
CA SER A 9 -0.53 -15.37 5.20
C SER A 9 -1.29 -14.98 3.93
N PHE A 10 -0.56 -14.73 2.84
CA PHE A 10 -1.14 -14.47 1.52
C PHE A 10 -0.88 -15.66 0.58
N ASN A 11 -1.96 -16.31 0.10
CA ASN A 11 -1.87 -17.49 -0.75
C ASN A 11 -2.33 -17.18 -2.17
N SER A 12 -1.38 -17.05 -3.09
CA SER A 12 -1.60 -17.00 -4.54
C SER A 12 -0.33 -17.45 -5.25
N SER A 13 -0.45 -18.24 -6.32
CA SER A 13 0.71 -18.73 -7.08
C SER A 13 1.38 -17.62 -7.90
N ASP A 14 0.60 -16.66 -8.38
CA ASP A 14 1.07 -15.65 -9.35
C ASP A 14 1.16 -14.24 -8.74
N LEU A 15 0.81 -14.11 -7.47
CA LEU A 15 0.87 -12.85 -6.73
C LEU A 15 1.65 -13.02 -5.45
N MET A 16 2.45 -12.03 -5.13
CA MET A 16 3.12 -11.90 -3.85
C MET A 16 2.68 -10.59 -3.21
N LEU A 17 2.39 -10.63 -1.91
CA LEU A 17 2.17 -9.46 -1.09
C LEU A 17 3.13 -9.54 0.09
N THR A 18 4.04 -8.57 0.19
CA THR A 18 5.15 -8.59 1.14
C THR A 18 5.35 -7.23 1.75
N ARG A 19 5.86 -7.17 2.98
CA ARG A 19 6.27 -5.91 3.60
C ARG A 19 7.32 -5.19 2.73
N THR A 20 7.09 -3.90 2.52
CA THR A 20 7.90 -3.05 1.66
C THR A 20 9.28 -2.82 2.26
N ARG A 21 10.30 -2.76 1.39
CA ARG A 21 11.67 -2.41 1.73
C ARG A 21 12.05 -1.05 1.14
N ALA A 22 13.14 -0.45 1.61
CA ALA A 22 13.57 0.88 1.14
C ALA A 22 13.80 0.97 -0.38
N ASN A 23 14.23 -0.14 -1.02
CA ASN A 23 14.42 -0.19 -2.47
C ASN A 23 13.11 -0.25 -3.28
N ASP A 24 11.98 -0.49 -2.64
CA ASP A 24 10.66 -0.52 -3.28
C ASP A 24 10.03 0.87 -3.38
N THR A 25 10.49 1.83 -2.57
CA THR A 25 9.96 3.20 -2.51
C THR A 25 9.85 3.87 -3.87
N PRO A 26 10.85 3.81 -4.79
CA PRO A 26 10.72 4.39 -6.12
C PRO A 26 9.56 3.80 -6.94
N SER A 27 9.34 2.48 -6.84
CA SER A 27 8.24 1.81 -7.55
C SER A 27 6.89 2.22 -6.99
N ILE A 28 6.76 2.34 -5.66
CA ILE A 28 5.52 2.80 -5.01
C ILE A 28 5.21 4.24 -5.43
N GLN A 29 6.19 5.13 -5.36
CA GLN A 29 6.03 6.52 -5.77
C GLN A 29 5.59 6.63 -7.24
N SER A 30 6.18 5.82 -8.12
CA SER A 30 5.82 5.79 -9.54
C SER A 30 4.37 5.37 -9.76
N MET A 31 3.92 4.27 -9.11
CA MET A 31 2.52 3.82 -9.19
C MET A 31 1.54 4.88 -8.66
N VAL A 32 1.89 5.52 -7.54
CA VAL A 32 1.05 6.58 -6.94
C VAL A 32 0.95 7.79 -7.84
N ASN A 33 2.07 8.27 -8.38
CA ASN A 33 2.06 9.38 -9.31
C ASN A 33 1.17 9.07 -10.54
N ALA A 34 1.37 7.91 -11.16
CA ALA A 34 0.60 7.50 -12.33
C ALA A 34 -0.91 7.35 -12.03
N ALA A 35 -1.28 6.81 -10.86
CA ALA A 35 -2.67 6.61 -10.49
C ALA A 35 -3.40 7.92 -10.11
N TYR A 36 -2.68 8.88 -9.53
CA TYR A 36 -3.24 10.11 -8.96
C TYR A 36 -3.09 11.35 -9.84
N GLU A 37 -2.23 11.35 -10.86
CA GLU A 37 -1.96 12.50 -11.74
C GLU A 37 -3.25 13.13 -12.31
N LYS A 38 -4.22 12.29 -12.70
CA LYS A 38 -5.53 12.73 -13.23
C LYS A 38 -6.33 13.63 -12.27
N TYR A 39 -6.00 13.65 -10.98
CA TYR A 39 -6.69 14.47 -9.99
C TYR A 39 -6.07 15.86 -9.83
N ILE A 40 -4.85 16.10 -10.31
CA ILE A 40 -4.18 17.42 -10.18
C ILE A 40 -5.02 18.54 -10.79
N PRO A 41 -5.55 18.43 -12.03
CA PRO A 41 -6.35 19.51 -12.61
C PRO A 41 -7.67 19.78 -11.86
N ARG A 42 -8.17 18.80 -11.10
CA ARG A 42 -9.43 18.90 -10.34
C ARG A 42 -9.23 19.52 -8.97
N ILE A 43 -8.11 19.20 -8.33
CA ILE A 43 -7.78 19.62 -6.95
C ILE A 43 -6.96 20.91 -6.94
N GLY A 44 -6.26 21.22 -8.05
CA GLY A 44 -5.37 22.37 -8.17
C GLY A 44 -3.98 22.15 -7.56
N LYS A 45 -3.71 20.98 -7.00
CA LYS A 45 -2.41 20.57 -6.43
C LYS A 45 -2.26 19.05 -6.41
N PRO A 46 -1.03 18.51 -6.28
CA PRO A 46 -0.81 17.09 -6.05
C PRO A 46 -1.59 16.58 -4.82
N PRO A 47 -2.34 15.46 -4.95
CA PRO A 47 -2.92 14.74 -3.81
C PRO A 47 -1.86 14.30 -2.80
N ALA A 48 -2.26 14.19 -1.52
CA ALA A 48 -1.36 13.85 -0.42
C ALA A 48 -0.49 12.59 -0.66
N PRO A 49 -1.01 11.48 -1.25
CA PRO A 49 -0.17 10.31 -1.55
C PRO A 49 0.98 10.59 -2.50
N MET A 50 0.85 11.56 -3.43
CA MET A 50 1.92 11.92 -4.38
C MET A 50 3.06 12.68 -3.71
N THR A 51 2.81 13.32 -2.56
CA THR A 51 3.79 14.13 -1.84
C THR A 51 4.29 13.45 -0.55
N ALA A 52 3.83 12.23 -0.27
CA ALA A 52 4.22 11.48 0.91
C ALA A 52 5.70 11.05 0.85
N ASP A 53 6.41 11.16 1.97
CA ASP A 53 7.76 10.60 2.10
C ASP A 53 7.68 9.13 2.50
N TYR A 54 7.54 8.26 1.49
CA TYR A 54 7.45 6.81 1.71
C TYR A 54 8.68 6.24 2.42
N ALA A 55 9.87 6.85 2.31
CA ALA A 55 11.04 6.38 3.04
C ALA A 55 10.89 6.62 4.55
N SER A 56 10.37 7.79 4.92
CA SER A 56 9.99 8.08 6.31
C SER A 56 8.82 7.21 6.79
N LEU A 57 7.80 7.01 5.95
CA LEU A 57 6.62 6.20 6.30
C LEU A 57 6.99 4.74 6.62
N LEU A 58 8.03 4.17 6.01
CA LEU A 58 8.50 2.81 6.37
C LEU A 58 8.87 2.64 7.85
N THR A 59 9.14 3.73 8.57
CA THR A 59 9.49 3.70 10.00
C THR A 59 8.27 3.82 10.91
N THR A 60 7.16 4.36 10.42
CA THR A 60 5.95 4.69 11.19
C THR A 60 4.70 3.93 10.73
N HIS A 61 4.76 3.26 9.58
CA HIS A 61 3.63 2.59 8.93
C HIS A 61 3.96 1.14 8.60
N ASP A 62 2.89 0.36 8.46
CA ASP A 62 2.94 -0.95 7.81
C ASP A 62 2.66 -0.75 6.32
N ILE A 63 3.72 -0.85 5.51
CA ILE A 63 3.60 -0.74 4.06
C ILE A 63 3.81 -2.11 3.43
N PHE A 64 2.89 -2.50 2.57
CA PHE A 64 2.95 -3.72 1.78
C PHE A 64 2.96 -3.39 0.29
N ILE A 65 3.68 -4.20 -0.48
CA ILE A 65 3.79 -4.07 -1.93
C ILE A 65 3.36 -5.39 -2.58
N MET A 66 2.46 -5.28 -3.54
CA MET A 66 1.95 -6.39 -4.34
C MET A 66 2.76 -6.50 -5.62
N ARG A 67 3.19 -7.71 -5.95
CA ARG A 67 3.91 -8.03 -7.18
C ARG A 67 3.26 -9.18 -7.91
N THR A 68 3.32 -9.13 -9.23
CA THR A 68 3.30 -10.35 -10.05
C THR A 68 4.69 -10.98 -10.05
N THR A 69 4.88 -12.09 -10.76
CA THR A 69 6.21 -12.70 -10.96
C THR A 69 7.23 -11.78 -11.61
N GLN A 70 6.80 -10.68 -12.26
CA GLN A 70 7.67 -9.83 -13.08
C GLN A 70 7.80 -8.39 -12.55
N PHE A 71 6.75 -7.80 -11.95
CA PHE A 71 6.74 -6.38 -11.58
C PHE A 71 5.80 -6.06 -10.41
N PRO A 72 6.11 -4.98 -9.63
CA PRO A 72 5.16 -4.37 -8.71
C PRO A 72 3.89 -3.87 -9.41
N ILE A 73 2.74 -4.11 -8.81
CA ILE A 73 1.42 -3.77 -9.36
C ILE A 73 0.50 -3.07 -8.37
N GLY A 74 0.88 -2.96 -7.11
CA GLY A 74 0.11 -2.20 -6.13
C GLY A 74 0.84 -2.06 -4.80
N ALA A 75 0.33 -1.20 -3.95
CA ALA A 75 0.82 -1.01 -2.59
C ALA A 75 -0.30 -0.61 -1.64
N LEU A 76 -0.10 -0.91 -0.36
CA LEU A 76 -1.02 -0.64 0.74
C LEU A 76 -0.21 -0.02 1.88
N VAL A 77 -0.65 1.14 2.36
CA VAL A 77 -0.08 1.87 3.50
C VAL A 77 -1.10 1.83 4.62
N LEU A 78 -0.70 1.27 5.75
CA LEU A 78 -1.52 1.12 6.94
C LEU A 78 -0.90 1.91 8.10
N HIS A 79 -1.73 2.65 8.83
CA HIS A 79 -1.36 3.37 10.04
C HIS A 79 -2.14 2.86 11.23
N HIS A 80 -1.45 2.53 12.32
CA HIS A 80 -2.08 2.26 13.60
C HIS A 80 -2.27 3.58 14.34
N GLU A 81 -3.52 3.95 14.60
CA GLU A 81 -3.80 5.14 15.41
C GLU A 81 -3.29 4.90 16.84
N PRO A 82 -2.46 5.80 17.39
CA PRO A 82 -1.98 5.69 18.77
C PRO A 82 -3.14 5.65 19.76
N ASP A 83 -3.02 4.80 20.78
CA ASP A 83 -3.99 4.67 21.88
C ASP A 83 -5.41 4.23 21.45
N SER A 84 -5.55 3.66 20.24
CA SER A 84 -6.83 3.14 19.73
C SER A 84 -6.67 1.75 19.10
N TYR A 85 -7.79 1.12 18.75
CA TYR A 85 -7.84 -0.16 18.01
C TYR A 85 -8.10 0.06 16.51
N VAL A 86 -7.94 1.30 16.02
CA VAL A 86 -8.20 1.68 14.63
C VAL A 86 -6.94 1.44 13.79
N LEU A 87 -7.15 0.78 12.66
CA LEU A 87 -6.17 0.66 11.59
C LEU A 87 -6.67 1.48 10.41
N GLU A 88 -5.94 2.53 10.05
CA GLU A 88 -6.25 3.39 8.92
C GLU A 88 -5.57 2.90 7.66
N ILE A 89 -6.31 2.90 6.54
CA ILE A 89 -5.74 2.73 5.21
C ILE A 89 -5.44 4.14 4.68
N GLU A 90 -4.22 4.62 4.88
CA GLU A 90 -3.82 5.94 4.41
C GLU A 90 -3.71 6.02 2.89
N ASN A 91 -3.25 4.94 2.28
CA ASN A 91 -3.16 4.83 0.83
C ASN A 91 -3.30 3.38 0.37
N LEU A 92 -4.04 3.19 -0.72
CA LEU A 92 -4.12 1.95 -1.46
C LEU A 92 -4.02 2.29 -2.94
N VAL A 93 -2.97 1.80 -3.58
CA VAL A 93 -2.72 2.05 -5.00
C VAL A 93 -2.62 0.74 -5.76
N VAL A 94 -3.19 0.72 -6.96
CA VAL A 94 -2.95 -0.30 -7.98
C VAL A 94 -2.43 0.43 -9.21
N ASP A 95 -1.36 -0.09 -9.80
CA ASP A 95 -0.78 0.45 -11.04
C ASP A 95 -1.88 0.60 -12.11
N PRO A 96 -1.98 1.74 -12.82
CA PRO A 96 -3.02 1.94 -13.82
C PRO A 96 -3.13 0.83 -14.88
N GLY A 97 -2.01 0.24 -15.32
CA GLY A 97 -2.01 -0.87 -16.28
C GLY A 97 -2.52 -2.20 -15.71
N ALA A 98 -2.59 -2.30 -14.38
CA ALA A 98 -3.08 -3.47 -13.63
C ALA A 98 -4.50 -3.29 -13.06
N GLN A 99 -5.10 -2.10 -13.18
CA GLN A 99 -6.45 -1.83 -12.68
C GLN A 99 -7.54 -2.63 -13.44
N GLY A 100 -8.73 -2.75 -12.83
CA GLY A 100 -9.85 -3.52 -13.39
C GLY A 100 -9.75 -5.05 -13.21
N ARG A 101 -8.68 -5.55 -12.59
CA ARG A 101 -8.41 -6.99 -12.39
C ARG A 101 -8.72 -7.50 -10.97
N GLY A 102 -9.29 -6.66 -10.11
CA GLY A 102 -9.65 -7.03 -8.73
C GLY A 102 -8.53 -6.89 -7.69
N TYR A 103 -7.33 -6.46 -8.06
CA TYR A 103 -6.20 -6.32 -7.11
C TYR A 103 -6.46 -5.37 -5.94
N GLY A 104 -7.26 -4.32 -6.15
CA GLY A 104 -7.68 -3.44 -5.06
C GLY A 104 -8.49 -4.18 -3.99
N LYS A 105 -9.35 -5.12 -4.40
CA LYS A 105 -10.12 -5.97 -3.47
C LYS A 105 -9.20 -6.93 -2.70
N VAL A 106 -8.16 -7.43 -3.36
CA VAL A 106 -7.14 -8.27 -2.72
C VAL A 106 -6.38 -7.49 -1.64
N LEU A 107 -5.92 -6.27 -1.95
CA LEU A 107 -5.26 -5.39 -0.97
C LEU A 107 -6.18 -5.05 0.21
N MET A 108 -7.44 -4.70 -0.05
CA MET A 108 -8.43 -4.45 0.99
C MET A 108 -8.64 -5.66 1.90
N ARG A 109 -8.75 -6.86 1.32
CA ARG A 109 -8.91 -8.09 2.10
C ARG A 109 -7.71 -8.34 3.01
N TYR A 110 -6.50 -8.11 2.49
CA TYR A 110 -5.29 -8.24 3.29
C TYR A 110 -5.27 -7.22 4.45
N ALA A 111 -5.72 -5.99 4.22
CA ALA A 111 -5.86 -4.99 5.29
C ALA A 111 -6.84 -5.46 6.39
N GLU A 112 -7.97 -6.06 6.02
CA GLU A 112 -8.94 -6.64 6.96
C GLU A 112 -8.36 -7.79 7.78
N ASP A 113 -7.59 -8.67 7.14
CA ASP A 113 -6.97 -9.82 7.81
C ASP A 113 -5.81 -9.35 8.71
N PHE A 114 -5.05 -8.33 8.29
CA PHE A 114 -4.00 -7.70 9.10
C PHE A 114 -4.58 -6.98 10.34
N ALA A 115 -5.74 -6.36 10.22
CA ALA A 115 -6.42 -5.72 11.34
C ALA A 115 -6.87 -6.72 12.43
N ARG A 116 -6.90 -8.03 12.14
CA ARG A 116 -7.35 -9.09 13.06
C ARG A 116 -6.21 -9.88 13.72
N SER A 117 -4.95 -9.67 13.31
CA SER A 117 -3.82 -10.52 13.72
C SER A 117 -3.16 -10.16 15.07
#